data_AF-A0A377M6Z9-F1
#
_entry.id   AF-A0A377M6Z9-F1
#
_cell.length_a   1.000
_cell.length_b   1.000
_cell.length_c   1.000
_cell.angle_alpha   90.00
_cell.angle_beta   90.00
_cell.angle_gamma   90.00
#
_symmetry.space_group_name_H-M   'P 1'
#
loop_
_entity.id
_entity.type
_entity.pdbx_description
1 polymer ?
#
loop_
_entity_poly.entity_id
_entity_poly.type
_entity_poly.pdbx_seq_one_letter_code
_entity_poly.pdbx_strand_id
1 'polypeptide(L)'
;MIRHRIAVPANLSERAARQRKGSLEVAFDITLSHNSRRIDVAVRLDNQADDHRVRVLIPTPFTTQHVLADTQFGTITRPVQDAAMQRWQEEAGKKRPFLSGICSTMPCCRKSETGLRCLQKDYVNLKWWAIPKKPLR
;
A
#
# COMPACT_ATOMS: atom_id res chain seq x y z
N MET A 1 -8.45 15.05 11.03
CA MET A 1 -8.96 13.70 10.70
C MET A 1 -9.74 13.77 9.40
N ILE A 2 -9.33 13.02 8.38
CA ILE A 2 -9.98 12.95 7.06
C ILE A 2 -10.66 11.59 6.94
N ARG A 3 -11.91 11.54 6.50
CA ARG A 3 -12.68 10.29 6.36
C ARG A 3 -13.16 10.08 4.93
N HIS A 4 -13.06 8.85 4.47
CA HIS A 4 -13.55 8.42 3.16
C HIS A 4 -14.27 7.07 3.27
N ARG A 5 -15.27 6.88 2.40
CA ARG A 5 -15.96 5.59 2.23
C ARG A 5 -15.88 5.19 0.77
N ILE A 6 -15.46 3.95 0.54
CA ILE A 6 -15.27 3.41 -0.81
C ILE A 6 -16.17 2.20 -0.98
N ALA A 7 -16.99 2.20 -2.02
CA ALA A 7 -17.77 1.02 -2.41
C ALA A 7 -16.87 0.03 -3.15
N VAL A 8 -16.75 -1.18 -2.60
CA VAL A 8 -15.86 -2.24 -3.10
C VAL A 8 -16.67 -3.53 -3.30
N PRO A 9 -16.26 -4.44 -4.19
CA PRO A 9 -16.85 -5.78 -4.24
C PRO A 9 -16.63 -6.48 -2.90
N ALA A 10 -17.65 -7.17 -2.36
CA ALA A 10 -17.51 -7.85 -1.09
C ALA A 10 -16.59 -9.08 -1.16
N ASN A 11 -16.49 -9.73 -2.32
CA ASN A 11 -15.69 -10.93 -2.56
C ASN A 11 -15.41 -11.15 -4.06
N LEU A 12 -14.72 -12.24 -4.41
CA LEU A 12 -14.42 -12.62 -5.80
C LEU A 12 -15.67 -12.79 -6.69
N SER A 13 -16.75 -13.38 -6.16
CA SER A 13 -17.98 -13.61 -6.94
C SER A 13 -18.64 -12.29 -7.33
N GLU A 14 -18.77 -11.35 -6.39
CA GLU A 14 -19.27 -10.01 -6.67
C GLU A 14 -18.34 -9.24 -7.61
N ARG A 15 -17.02 -9.40 -7.45
CA ARG A 15 -16.02 -8.79 -8.34
C ARG A 15 -16.21 -9.28 -9.78
N ALA A 16 -16.43 -10.57 -9.98
CA ALA A 16 -16.73 -11.14 -11.29
C ALA A 16 -18.04 -10.58 -11.87
N ALA A 17 -19.07 -10.42 -11.02
CA ALA A 17 -20.35 -9.80 -11.36
C ALA A 17 -20.31 -8.26 -11.47
N ARG A 18 -19.14 -7.63 -11.25
CA ARG A 18 -18.94 -6.16 -11.21
C ARG A 18 -19.82 -5.43 -10.19
N GLN A 19 -20.24 -6.12 -9.14
CA GLN A 19 -21.03 -5.56 -8.04
C GLN A 19 -20.09 -5.00 -6.96
N ARG A 20 -20.53 -3.92 -6.30
CA ARG A 20 -19.77 -3.20 -5.27
C ARG A 20 -20.61 -3.02 -4.01
N LYS A 21 -21.07 -4.15 -3.44
CA LYS A 21 -21.96 -4.14 -2.27
C LYS A 21 -21.20 -4.03 -0.95
N GLY A 22 -19.91 -4.38 -0.94
CA GLY A 22 -19.03 -4.18 0.20
C GLY A 22 -18.64 -2.71 0.39
N SER A 23 -18.19 -2.38 1.60
CA SER A 23 -17.66 -1.05 1.90
C SER A 23 -16.32 -1.11 2.63
N LEU A 24 -15.45 -0.18 2.28
CA LEU A 24 -14.22 0.09 3.00
C LEU A 24 -14.28 1.52 3.52
N GLU A 25 -14.30 1.68 4.84
CA GLU A 25 -14.17 2.99 5.46
C GLU A 25 -12.71 3.25 5.85
N VAL A 26 -12.24 4.45 5.56
CA VAL A 26 -10.86 4.87 5.78
C VAL A 26 -10.85 6.18 6.55
N ALA A 27 -10.13 6.19 7.66
CA ALA A 27 -9.85 7.40 8.42
C ALA A 27 -8.34 7.66 8.47
N PHE A 28 -7.95 8.89 8.12
CA PHE A 28 -6.57 9.37 8.19
C PHE A 28 -6.43 10.40 9.31
N ASP A 29 -5.52 10.14 10.22
CA ASP A 29 -5.04 11.09 11.22
C ASP A 29 -3.66 11.56 10.78
N ILE A 30 -3.55 12.86 10.47
CA ILE A 30 -2.33 13.49 9.97
C ILE A 30 -1.79 14.41 11.08
N THR A 31 -0.55 14.20 11.47
CA THR A 31 0.13 14.98 12.49
C THR A 31 1.33 15.70 11.90
N LEU A 32 1.38 17.02 12.13
CA LEU A 32 2.49 17.89 11.80
C LEU A 32 3.12 18.36 13.11
N SER A 33 4.31 17.87 13.42
CA SER A 33 5.01 18.22 14.66
C SER A 33 5.86 19.48 14.46
N HIS A 34 5.86 20.36 15.46
CA HIS A 34 6.72 21.54 15.47
C HIS A 34 8.20 21.14 15.32
N ASN A 35 8.96 21.89 14.52
CA ASN A 35 10.37 21.64 14.19
C ASN A 35 10.68 20.26 13.56
N SER A 36 9.68 19.57 13.01
CA SER A 36 9.88 18.31 12.29
C SER A 36 9.56 18.48 10.81
N ARG A 37 10.42 17.95 9.93
CA ARG A 37 10.13 17.83 8.49
C ARG A 37 9.35 16.56 8.14
N ARG A 38 9.03 15.73 9.13
CA ARG A 38 8.29 14.47 8.98
C ARG A 38 6.81 14.73 9.17
N ILE A 39 6.01 14.13 8.29
CA ILE A 39 4.55 14.06 8.40
C ILE A 39 4.21 12.66 8.89
N ASP A 40 3.53 12.57 10.03
CA ASP A 40 3.03 11.30 10.54
C ASP A 40 1.59 11.08 10.09
N VAL A 41 1.31 9.90 9.53
CA VAL A 41 -0.01 9.52 9.03
C VAL A 41 -0.40 8.20 9.66
N ALA A 42 -1.44 8.21 10.49
CA ALA A 42 -2.08 7.00 10.98
C ALA A 42 -3.34 6.72 10.15
N VAL A 43 -3.48 5.48 9.70
CA VAL A 43 -4.62 5.05 8.87
C VAL A 43 -5.41 4.00 9.64
N ARG A 44 -6.71 4.22 9.77
CA ARG A 44 -7.66 3.24 10.31
C ARG A 44 -8.57 2.78 9.18
N LEU A 45 -8.72 1.46 9.06
CA LEU A 45 -9.55 0.83 8.06
C LEU A 45 -10.65 0.04 8.76
N ASP A 46 -11.90 0.27 8.38
CA ASP A 46 -12.99 -0.68 8.63
C ASP A 46 -13.25 -1.43 7.33
N ASN A 47 -12.76 -2.67 7.26
CA ASN A 47 -12.81 -3.49 6.06
C ASN A 47 -13.95 -4.51 6.13
N GLN A 48 -14.97 -4.34 5.29
CA GLN A 48 -16.12 -5.24 5.16
C GLN A 48 -16.11 -6.05 3.85
N ALA A 49 -14.93 -6.26 3.26
CA ALA A 49 -14.76 -6.99 2.02
C ALA A 49 -13.52 -7.89 2.03
N ASP A 50 -13.57 -8.92 1.20
CA ASP A 50 -12.50 -9.91 1.02
C ASP A 50 -11.79 -9.71 -0.33
N ASP A 51 -10.71 -10.46 -0.55
CA ASP A 51 -10.05 -10.63 -1.85
C ASP A 51 -9.63 -9.33 -2.57
N HIS A 52 -9.24 -8.32 -1.81
CA HIS A 52 -8.70 -7.08 -2.34
C HIS A 52 -7.45 -6.63 -1.58
N ARG A 53 -6.67 -5.77 -2.23
CA ARG A 53 -5.44 -5.21 -1.67
C ARG A 53 -5.54 -3.71 -1.62
N VAL A 54 -5.60 -3.15 -0.43
CA VAL A 54 -5.57 -1.70 -0.19
C VAL A 54 -4.13 -1.21 -0.22
N ARG A 55 -3.87 -0.10 -0.91
CA ARG A 55 -2.56 0.55 -0.97
C ARG A 55 -2.74 2.05 -0.88
N VAL A 56 -1.82 2.71 -0.18
CA VAL A 56 -1.71 4.17 -0.20
C VAL A 56 -0.75 4.56 -1.32
N LEU A 57 -1.18 5.47 -2.19
CA LEU A 57 -0.35 6.07 -3.22
C LEU A 57 0.15 7.42 -2.72
N ILE A 58 1.47 7.60 -2.67
CA ILE A 58 2.09 8.90 -2.38
C ILE A 58 2.75 9.38 -3.67
N PRO A 59 2.14 10.33 -4.39
CA PRO A 59 2.72 10.85 -5.63
C PRO A 59 3.96 11.69 -5.33
N THR A 60 5.05 11.46 -6.07
CA THR A 60 6.23 12.32 -6.07
C THR A 60 6.16 13.30 -7.24
N PRO A 61 6.50 14.59 -7.07
CA PRO A 61 6.49 15.57 -8.16
C PRO A 61 7.68 15.41 -9.14
N PHE A 62 8.45 14.33 -9.01
CA PHE A 62 9.62 14.05 -9.82
C PHE A 62 9.65 12.59 -10.26
N THR A 63 10.31 12.35 -11.39
CA THR A 63 10.61 11.03 -11.93
C THR A 63 12.05 10.63 -11.59
N THR A 64 12.26 9.38 -11.22
CA THR A 64 13.58 8.79 -10.97
C THR A 64 13.70 7.47 -11.72
N GLN A 65 14.92 7.11 -12.11
CA GLN A 65 15.21 5.80 -12.71
C GLN A 65 15.46 4.73 -11.64
N HIS A 66 15.77 5.14 -10.40
CA HIS A 66 16.16 4.24 -9.32
C HIS A 66 15.44 4.59 -8.02
N VAL A 67 15.14 3.55 -7.23
CA VAL A 67 14.61 3.65 -5.87
C VAL A 67 15.63 3.04 -4.92
N LEU A 68 15.81 3.71 -3.81
CA LEU A 68 16.60 3.23 -2.69
C LEU A 68 15.65 2.51 -1.72
N ALA A 69 15.89 1.24 -1.46
CA ALA A 69 15.04 0.43 -0.59
C ALA A 69 15.88 -0.21 0.51
N ASP A 70 15.38 -0.17 1.74
CA ASP A 70 16.04 -0.83 2.85
C ASP A 70 15.83 -2.35 2.84
N THR A 71 16.87 -3.04 3.27
CA THR A 71 16.95 -4.47 3.57
C THR A 71 17.19 -4.66 5.07
N GLN A 72 17.30 -5.91 5.53
CA GLN A 72 17.61 -6.21 6.93
C GLN A 72 19.00 -5.70 7.37
N PHE A 73 19.98 -5.66 6.47
CA PHE A 73 21.39 -5.41 6.80
C PHE A 73 21.98 -4.18 6.08
N GLY A 74 21.14 -3.35 5.48
CA GLY A 74 21.59 -2.17 4.75
C GLY A 74 20.60 -1.74 3.70
N THR A 75 21.06 -0.96 2.75
CA THR A 75 20.21 -0.33 1.75
C THR A 75 20.65 -0.73 0.34
N ILE A 76 19.69 -1.04 -0.52
CA ILE A 76 19.95 -1.43 -1.91
C ILE A 76 19.29 -0.45 -2.87
N THR A 77 19.90 -0.28 -4.04
CA THR A 77 19.34 0.51 -5.14
C THR A 77 18.73 -0.44 -6.15
N ARG A 78 17.49 -0.18 -6.57
CA ARG A 78 16.78 -0.95 -7.60
C ARG A 78 16.27 -0.01 -8.70
N PRO A 79 16.32 -0.43 -9.98
CA PRO A 79 15.73 0.36 -11.05
C PRO A 79 14.20 0.37 -10.92
N VAL A 80 13.58 1.50 -11.27
CA VAL A 80 12.11 1.65 -11.33
C VAL A 80 11.53 0.78 -12.44
N GLN A 81 12.25 0.64 -13.55
CA GLN A 81 11.91 -0.26 -14.65
C GLN A 81 12.79 -1.51 -14.56
N ASP A 82 12.18 -2.65 -14.30
CA ASP A 82 12.87 -3.94 -14.30
C ASP A 82 12.94 -4.50 -15.72
N ALA A 83 14.14 -4.90 -16.17
CA ALA A 83 14.32 -5.54 -17.46
C ALA A 83 13.53 -6.87 -17.57
N ALA A 84 13.28 -7.55 -16.45
CA ALA A 84 12.41 -8.73 -16.41
C ALA A 84 10.96 -8.41 -16.84
N MET A 85 10.53 -7.14 -16.76
CA MET A 85 9.22 -6.69 -17.26
C MET A 85 9.12 -6.71 -18.79
N GLN A 86 10.22 -6.84 -19.53
CA GLN A 86 10.17 -6.97 -20.99
C GLN A 86 9.90 -8.42 -21.43
N ARG A 87 10.36 -9.41 -20.66
CA ARG A 87 10.30 -10.84 -21.04
C ARG A 87 9.26 -11.67 -20.29
N TRP A 88 8.60 -11.11 -19.27
CA TRP A 88 7.66 -11.90 -18.44
C TRP A 88 6.46 -12.49 -19.21
N GLN A 89 6.07 -11.90 -20.35
CA GLN A 89 4.98 -12.43 -21.17
C GLN A 89 5.39 -13.68 -21.96
N GLU A 90 6.67 -13.77 -22.32
CA GLU A 90 7.25 -14.88 -23.08
C GLU A 90 7.51 -16.11 -22.19
N GLU A 91 7.68 -15.89 -20.88
CA GLU A 91 7.76 -16.95 -19.87
C GLU A 91 6.37 -17.51 -19.54
N ALA A 92 5.84 -18.33 -20.45
CA ALA A 92 4.56 -19.02 -20.34
C ALA A 92 4.42 -19.75 -18.98
N GLY A 93 3.68 -19.15 -18.05
CA GLY A 93 3.36 -19.75 -16.75
C GLY A 93 3.68 -18.90 -15.52
N LYS A 94 4.46 -17.81 -15.65
CA LYS A 94 4.67 -16.89 -14.52
C LYS A 94 3.62 -15.79 -14.51
N LYS A 95 2.91 -15.65 -13.38
CA LYS A 95 2.05 -14.49 -13.11
C LYS A 95 2.86 -13.22 -13.38
N ARG A 96 2.25 -12.22 -14.04
CA ARG A 96 2.88 -10.92 -14.29
C ARG A 96 3.61 -10.47 -13.02
N PRO A 97 4.93 -10.27 -13.06
CA PRO A 97 5.64 -9.76 -11.91
C PRO A 97 5.08 -8.38 -11.62
N PHE A 98 4.33 -8.25 -10.53
CA PHE A 98 4.14 -6.95 -9.94
C PHE A 98 5.50 -6.58 -9.36
N LEU A 99 6.07 -5.40 -9.67
CA LEU A 99 7.24 -4.90 -8.94
C LEU A 99 6.82 -4.62 -7.49
N SER A 100 6.75 -5.70 -6.73
CA SER A 100 6.56 -5.76 -5.30
C SER A 100 7.94 -5.83 -4.70
N GLY A 101 8.60 -4.68 -4.59
CA GLY A 101 9.84 -4.59 -3.83
C GLY A 101 9.51 -4.85 -2.36
N ILE A 102 10.02 -5.95 -1.80
CA ILE A 102 10.03 -6.11 -0.35
C ILE A 102 10.91 -4.99 0.18
N CYS A 103 10.34 -4.13 1.00
CA CYS A 103 11.06 -3.11 1.73
C CYS A 103 10.78 -3.33 3.20
N SER A 104 11.84 -3.56 3.98
CA SER A 104 11.72 -3.83 5.41
C SER A 104 11.11 -2.64 6.14
N THR A 105 11.57 -1.43 5.80
CA THR A 105 11.22 -0.24 6.57
C THR A 105 11.07 1.04 5.71
N MET A 106 11.89 1.22 4.66
CA MET A 106 11.97 2.52 3.96
C MET A 106 12.19 2.42 2.44
N PRO A 107 11.18 2.72 1.62
CA PRO A 107 11.40 3.13 0.24
C PRO A 107 11.70 4.64 0.19
N CYS A 108 12.77 4.99 -0.52
CA CYS A 108 13.21 6.35 -0.76
C CYS A 108 13.41 6.58 -2.26
N CYS A 109 12.71 7.57 -2.80
CA CYS A 109 12.92 8.05 -4.17
C CYS A 109 13.69 9.37 -4.09
N ARG A 110 14.82 9.48 -4.80
CA ARG A 110 15.65 10.70 -4.81
C ARG A 110 16.00 11.11 -6.24
N LYS A 111 15.96 12.41 -6.52
CA LYS A 111 16.52 13.04 -7.72
C LYS A 111 17.32 14.26 -7.27
N SER A 112 18.64 14.24 -7.52
CA SER A 112 19.60 15.25 -7.04
C SER A 112 19.44 15.56 -5.54
N GLU A 113 18.98 16.77 -5.21
CA GLU A 113 18.81 17.27 -3.84
C GLU A 113 17.41 17.01 -3.28
N THR A 114 16.43 16.68 -4.13
CA THR A 114 15.05 16.43 -3.70
C THR A 114 14.79 14.93 -3.52
N GLY A 115 14.20 14.56 -2.40
CA GLY A 115 13.84 13.17 -2.14
C GLY A 115 12.63 13.03 -1.25
N LEU A 116 11.91 11.94 -1.42
CA LEU A 116 10.82 11.51 -0.55
C LEU A 116 11.20 10.18 0.08
N ARG A 117 11.13 10.12 1.41
CA ARG A 117 11.31 8.89 2.18
C ARG A 117 9.99 8.56 2.88
N CYS A 118 9.47 7.36 2.62
CA CYS A 118 8.30 6.86 3.32
C CYS A 118 8.77 5.88 4.39
N LEU A 119 8.33 6.08 5.62
CA LEU A 119 8.65 5.18 6.74
C LEU A 119 7.37 4.43 7.08
N GLN A 120 7.42 3.10 7.01
CA GLN A 120 6.35 2.28 7.51
C GLN A 120 6.70 1.79 8.91
N LYS A 121 5.82 2.07 9.87
CA LYS A 121 5.90 1.54 11.23
C LYS A 121 4.70 0.63 11.42
N ASP A 122 4.96 -0.55 11.98
CA ASP A 122 4.00 -1.62 12.23
C ASP A 122 3.44 -2.28 10.95
N TYR A 123 3.71 -3.58 10.80
CA TYR A 123 2.84 -4.42 9.98
C TYR A 123 1.45 -4.29 10.59
N VAL A 124 0.47 -3.91 9.78
CA VAL A 124 -0.94 -3.84 10.19
C VAL A 124 -1.22 -5.08 11.01
N ASN A 125 -1.44 -4.90 12.31
CA ASN A 125 -2.05 -5.91 13.14
C ASN A 125 -3.49 -5.97 12.64
N LEU A 126 -3.71 -6.73 11.56
CA LEU A 126 -5.02 -7.27 11.21
C LEU A 126 -5.35 -8.25 12.34
N LYS A 127 -5.60 -7.68 13.52
CA LYS A 127 -6.12 -8.41 14.65
C LYS A 127 -7.49 -8.85 14.17
N TRP A 128 -7.61 -10.14 13.88
CA TRP A 128 -8.87 -10.84 13.72
C TRP A 128 -9.68 -10.63 15.00
N TRP A 129 -10.33 -9.48 15.13
CA TRP A 129 -11.50 -9.39 15.96
C TRP A 129 -12.60 -10.04 15.15
N ALA A 130 -12.79 -11.33 15.39
CA ALA A 130 -14.11 -11.92 15.24
C ALA A 130 -15.07 -11.02 16.03
N ILE A 131 -15.75 -10.10 15.34
CA ILE A 131 -16.90 -9.43 15.90
C ILE A 131 -17.90 -10.56 16.11
N PRO A 132 -18.25 -10.95 17.34
CA PRO A 132 -19.33 -11.90 17.52
C PRO A 132 -20.56 -11.23 16.92
N LYS A 133 -21.16 -11.87 15.91
CA LYS A 133 -22.48 -11.46 15.42
C LYS A 133 -23.38 -11.39 16.65
N LYS A 134 -23.79 -10.18 17.06
CA LYS A 134 -24.86 -10.03 18.04
C LYS A 134 -26.05 -10.82 17.51
N PRO A 135 -26.68 -11.72 18.30
CA PRO A 135 -27.97 -12.24 17.92
C PRO A 135 -28.94 -11.05 17.91
N LEU A 136 -29.51 -10.76 16.75
CA LEU A 136 -30.79 -10.05 16.71
C LEU A 136 -31.80 -10.98 17.40
N ARG A 137 -32.55 -10.38 18.33
CA ARG A 137 -33.54 -10.97 19.24
C ARG A 137 -34.16 -12.30 18.81
#